data_AF-A0A445LY61-F1
#
_entry.id   AF-A0A445LY61-F1
#
_cell.length_a   1.000
_cell.length_b   1.000
_cell.length_c   1.000
_cell.angle_alpha   90.00
_cell.angle_beta   90.00
_cell.angle_gamma   90.00
#
_symmetry.space_group_name_H-M   'P 1'
#
loop_
_entity.id
_entity.type
_entity.pdbx_description
1 polymer ?
#
loop_
_entity_poly.entity_id
_entity_poly.type
_entity_poly.pdbx_seq_one_letter_code
_entity_poly.pdbx_strand_id
1 'polypeptide(L)'
;MAGALKKCMMLCCTSKIVSKEEMAGESYEEAITSLTKLLSEKAELGGVAAAKIKELTAELDAAGSKPFNPEERIRTGFIHFKNEKFEKNPYLYGELAKGQSPKFMVFACSDSRVCPSHILDFQPGEAFMVRNIANMVPPYDKTKYSGAGAAIEYAVLHLKVENIVVIGHSCCGGIKGLMSIPDDGTTARQVLYVAIACVS
;
A
#
# COMPACT_ATOMS: atom_id res chain seq x y z
N MET A 1 -8.34 -24.04 -31.94
CA MET A 1 -9.34 -23.97 -30.84
C MET A 1 -9.07 -22.71 -30.04
N ALA A 2 -9.86 -21.65 -30.26
CA ALA A 2 -9.73 -20.40 -29.54
C ALA A 2 -10.45 -20.53 -28.19
N GLY A 3 -9.70 -20.51 -27.09
CA GLY A 3 -10.25 -20.49 -25.73
C GLY A 3 -10.71 -19.07 -25.39
N ALA A 4 -11.97 -18.94 -24.98
CA ALA A 4 -12.56 -17.68 -24.57
C ALA A 4 -11.93 -17.16 -23.26
N LEU A 5 -11.28 -15.99 -23.30
CA LEU A 5 -10.90 -15.25 -22.10
C LEU A 5 -12.18 -14.71 -21.43
N LYS A 6 -12.42 -15.14 -20.19
CA LYS A 6 -13.52 -14.66 -19.35
C LYS A 6 -13.25 -13.23 -18.87
N LYS A 7 -14.29 -12.41 -19.01
CA LYS A 7 -14.57 -11.05 -18.49
C LYS A 7 -13.59 -10.50 -17.43
N CYS A 8 -12.93 -9.39 -17.76
CA CYS A 8 -12.25 -8.50 -16.82
C CYS A 8 -13.31 -7.77 -15.98
N MET A 9 -13.27 -7.93 -14.66
CA MET A 9 -14.19 -7.29 -13.72
C MET A 9 -13.60 -5.93 -13.30
N MET A 10 -14.23 -4.85 -13.75
CA MET A 10 -13.86 -3.48 -13.41
C MET A 10 -14.53 -3.10 -12.09
N LEU A 11 -13.76 -2.98 -11.01
CA LEU A 11 -14.26 -2.54 -9.71
C LEU A 11 -14.03 -1.02 -9.60
N CYS A 12 -15.07 -0.22 -9.83
CA CYS A 12 -15.04 1.22 -9.60
C CYS A 12 -15.80 1.51 -8.31
N CYS A 13 -15.10 1.97 -7.27
CA CYS A 13 -15.70 2.27 -5.98
C CYS A 13 -16.18 3.73 -5.95
N THR A 14 -17.47 3.97 -6.22
CA THR A 14 -18.11 5.27 -5.99
C THR A 14 -18.90 5.22 -4.70
N SER A 15 -18.27 5.56 -3.57
CA SER A 15 -18.98 5.83 -2.32
C SER A 15 -18.42 7.10 -1.71
N LYS A 16 -19.30 8.09 -1.46
CA LYS A 16 -18.97 9.28 -0.67
C LYS A 16 -18.58 8.81 0.73
N ILE A 17 -17.30 8.95 1.07
CA ILE A 17 -16.80 8.74 2.42
C ILE A 17 -17.10 10.03 3.19
N VAL A 18 -18.08 9.99 4.09
CA VAL A 18 -18.19 10.99 5.16
C VAL A 18 -17.05 10.68 6.12
N SER A 19 -16.06 11.58 6.21
CA SER A 19 -14.82 11.28 6.92
C SER A 19 -15.04 11.33 8.44
N LYS A 20 -14.31 10.47 9.14
CA LYS A 20 -14.29 10.33 10.60
C LYS A 20 -13.86 11.61 11.34
N GLU A 21 -13.43 12.63 10.59
CA GLU A 21 -12.93 13.93 11.07
C GLU A 21 -14.08 14.86 11.46
N GLU A 22 -15.24 14.80 10.78
CA GLU A 22 -16.39 15.68 11.07
C GLU A 22 -17.01 15.36 12.44
N MET A 23 -17.15 14.07 12.78
CA MET A 23 -17.71 13.62 14.08
C MET A 23 -16.80 13.91 15.27
N ALA A 24 -15.50 14.12 15.05
CA ALA A 24 -14.55 14.43 16.10
C ALA A 24 -14.53 15.94 16.41
N GLY A 25 -14.68 16.78 15.39
CA GLY A 25 -14.64 18.24 15.51
C GLY A 25 -15.69 18.83 16.46
N GLU A 26 -16.93 18.34 16.39
CA GLU A 26 -18.03 18.84 17.25
C GLU A 26 -17.76 18.57 18.74
N SER A 27 -17.20 17.41 19.08
CA SER A 27 -16.84 17.06 20.46
C SER A 27 -15.68 17.88 21.01
N TYR A 28 -14.74 18.32 20.15
CA TYR A 28 -13.59 19.12 20.58
C TYR A 28 -13.98 20.58 20.83
N GLU A 29 -14.83 21.16 19.98
CA GLU A 29 -15.28 22.56 20.13
C GLU A 29 -16.13 22.75 21.40
N GLU A 30 -16.98 21.78 21.74
CA GLU A 30 -17.72 21.77 23.01
C GLU A 30 -16.79 21.67 24.24
N ALA A 31 -15.73 20.87 24.13
CA ALA A 31 -14.72 20.72 25.18
C ALA A 31 -13.90 22.01 25.37
N ILE A 32 -13.51 22.67 24.28
CA ILE A 32 -12.80 23.96 24.29
C ILE A 32 -13.66 25.02 24.96
N THR A 33 -14.94 25.13 24.55
CA THR A 33 -15.88 26.12 25.10
C THR A 33 -16.10 25.92 26.60
N SER A 34 -16.29 24.67 27.03
CA SER A 34 -16.46 24.33 28.45
C SER A 34 -15.22 24.66 29.27
N LEU A 35 -14.03 24.38 28.74
CA LEU A 35 -12.76 24.69 29.39
C LEU A 35 -12.52 26.20 29.51
N THR A 36 -12.80 26.97 28.44
CA THR A 36 -12.67 28.44 28.45
C THR A 36 -13.59 29.07 29.50
N LYS A 37 -14.82 28.57 29.63
CA LYS A 37 -15.76 29.02 30.68
C LYS A 37 -15.22 28.76 32.09
N LEU A 38 -14.72 27.55 32.36
CA LEU A 38 -14.15 27.20 33.67
C LEU A 38 -12.91 28.02 34.02
N LEU A 39 -12.08 28.36 33.04
CA LEU A 39 -10.92 29.23 33.24
C LEU A 39 -11.31 30.69 33.52
N SER A 40 -12.42 31.17 32.94
CA SER A 40 -12.94 32.52 33.22
C SER A 40 -13.53 32.66 34.62
N GLU A 41 -14.11 31.58 35.17
CA GLU A 41 -14.71 31.55 36.51
C GLU A 41 -13.65 31.38 37.63
N LYS A 42 -12.45 30.91 37.28
CA LYS A 42 -11.34 30.73 38.23
C LYS A 42 -10.07 31.46 37.78
N ALA A 43 -10.09 32.79 37.87
CA ALA A 43 -8.98 33.67 37.49
C ALA A 43 -7.62 33.27 38.11
N GLU A 44 -7.61 32.77 39.35
CA GLU A 44 -6.41 32.27 40.06
C GLU A 44 -5.76 31.04 39.39
N LEU A 45 -6.49 30.30 38.56
CA LEU A 45 -6.00 29.14 37.80
C LEU A 45 -5.49 29.52 36.41
N GLY A 46 -5.69 30.76 35.95
CA GLY A 46 -5.28 31.22 34.62
C GLY A 46 -3.77 31.15 34.42
N GLY A 47 -2.99 31.51 35.45
CA GLY A 47 -1.52 31.40 35.41
C GLY A 47 -1.02 29.96 35.36
N VAL A 48 -1.66 29.06 36.11
CA VAL A 48 -1.33 27.62 36.13
C VAL A 48 -1.72 26.96 34.81
N ALA A 49 -2.88 27.31 34.26
CA ALA A 49 -3.36 26.82 32.97
C ALA A 49 -2.47 27.30 31.82
N ALA A 50 -2.10 28.58 31.78
CA ALA A 50 -1.18 29.11 30.77
C ALA A 50 0.20 28.45 30.83
N ALA A 51 0.71 28.17 32.04
CA ALA A 51 1.96 27.45 32.22
C ALA A 51 1.88 26.00 31.69
N LYS A 52 0.80 25.26 32.02
CA LYS A 52 0.58 23.90 31.50
C LYS A 52 0.34 23.86 30.01
N ILE A 53 -0.37 24.83 29.45
CA ILE A 53 -0.56 24.95 28.00
C ILE A 53 0.79 25.15 27.33
N LYS A 54 1.63 26.06 27.84
CA LYS A 54 2.97 26.30 27.32
C LYS A 54 3.87 25.05 27.40
N GLU A 55 3.76 24.30 28.49
CA GLU A 55 4.48 23.03 28.68
C GLU A 55 4.01 21.96 27.68
N LEU A 56 2.69 21.75 27.54
CA LEU A 56 2.11 20.81 26.57
C LEU A 56 2.41 21.21 25.12
N THR A 57 2.36 22.50 24.78
CA THR A 57 2.74 23.00 23.45
C THR A 57 4.23 22.74 23.18
N ALA A 58 5.11 22.97 24.15
CA ALA A 58 6.53 22.67 24.00
C ALA A 58 6.81 21.16 23.85
N GLU A 59 6.09 20.31 24.58
CA GLU A 59 6.15 18.85 24.43
C GLU A 59 5.63 18.38 23.06
N LEU A 60 4.54 18.99 22.56
CA LEU A 60 3.98 18.70 21.23
C LEU A 60 4.91 19.17 20.11
N ASP A 61 5.52 20.35 20.24
CA ASP A 61 6.50 20.87 19.29
C ASP A 61 7.78 20.02 19.26
N ALA A 62 8.20 19.50 20.42
CA ALA A 62 9.29 18.53 20.54
C ALA A 62 8.92 17.14 20.00
N ALA A 63 7.66 16.73 20.09
CA ALA A 63 7.16 15.47 19.53
C ALA A 63 7.00 15.52 18.00
N GLY A 64 6.60 16.68 17.45
CA GLY A 64 6.44 16.92 16.02
C GLY A 64 7.75 17.00 15.22
N SER A 65 8.89 17.04 15.91
CA SER A 65 10.21 17.28 15.32
C SER A 65 11.19 16.12 15.50
N LYS A 66 10.74 14.93 15.87
CA LYS A 66 11.64 13.76 15.86
C LYS A 66 12.09 13.49 14.41
N PRO A 67 13.39 13.56 14.11
CA PRO A 67 13.89 13.24 12.78
C PRO A 67 13.51 11.80 12.44
N PHE A 68 13.13 11.56 11.19
CA PHE A 68 12.78 10.22 10.72
C PHE A 68 13.93 9.25 10.97
N ASN A 69 13.68 8.22 11.77
CA ASN A 69 14.63 7.15 12.02
C ASN A 69 14.20 5.89 11.24
N PRO A 70 14.94 5.49 10.19
CA PRO A 70 14.58 4.33 9.37
C PRO A 70 14.63 3.02 10.14
N GLU A 71 15.60 2.84 11.03
CA GLU A 71 15.75 1.62 11.83
C GLU A 71 14.59 1.46 12.81
N GLU A 72 14.23 2.55 13.50
CA GLU A 72 13.09 2.57 14.41
C GLU A 72 11.78 2.31 13.66
N ARG A 73 11.60 2.89 12.47
CA ARG A 73 10.41 2.67 11.65
C ARG A 73 10.25 1.22 11.22
N ILE A 74 11.34 0.54 10.84
CA ILE A 74 11.32 -0.88 10.46
C ILE A 74 11.03 -1.74 11.70
N ARG A 75 11.71 -1.47 12.83
CA ARG A 75 11.52 -2.21 14.08
C ARG A 75 10.09 -2.12 14.59
N THR A 76 9.57 -0.92 14.73
CA THR A 76 8.19 -0.68 15.21
C THR A 76 7.15 -1.26 14.26
N GLY A 77 7.37 -1.16 12.94
CA GLY A 77 6.52 -1.79 11.93
C GLY A 77 6.47 -3.31 12.03
N PHE A 78 7.62 -3.97 12.24
CA PHE A 78 7.67 -5.42 12.43
C PHE A 78 7.02 -5.85 13.75
N ILE A 79 7.26 -5.11 14.85
CA ILE A 79 6.60 -5.37 16.14
C ILE A 79 5.08 -5.27 16.00
N HIS A 80 4.59 -4.25 15.29
CA HIS A 80 3.17 -4.12 15.00
C HIS A 80 2.64 -5.31 14.19
N PHE A 81 3.30 -5.71 13.10
CA PHE A 81 2.93 -6.91 12.35
C PHE A 81 2.89 -8.16 13.24
N LYS A 82 3.91 -8.35 14.08
CA LYS A 82 4.02 -9.50 14.98
C LYS A 82 2.82 -9.56 15.93
N ASN A 83 2.56 -8.47 16.64
CA ASN A 83 1.55 -8.44 17.70
C ASN A 83 0.12 -8.39 17.13
N GLU A 84 -0.09 -7.66 16.03
CA GLU A 84 -1.43 -7.36 15.50
C GLU A 84 -1.89 -8.33 14.40
N LYS A 85 -0.97 -9.04 13.76
CA LYS A 85 -1.29 -9.95 12.66
C LYS A 85 -0.80 -11.36 12.94
N PHE A 86 0.49 -11.53 13.20
CA PHE A 86 1.09 -12.85 13.33
C PHE A 86 0.56 -13.63 14.54
N GLU A 87 0.69 -13.06 15.75
CA GLU A 87 0.27 -13.72 17.00
C GLU A 87 -1.25 -13.87 17.12
N LYS A 88 -2.02 -13.00 16.48
CA LYS A 88 -3.49 -13.08 16.45
C LYS A 88 -4.04 -14.14 15.50
N ASN A 89 -3.22 -14.67 14.59
CA ASN A 89 -3.64 -15.67 13.60
C ASN A 89 -2.71 -16.90 13.60
N PRO A 90 -2.53 -17.59 14.75
CA PRO A 90 -1.53 -18.65 14.88
C PRO A 90 -1.79 -19.85 13.97
N TYR A 91 -3.06 -20.16 13.68
CA TYR A 91 -3.42 -21.23 12.73
C TYR A 91 -2.96 -20.88 11.31
N LEU A 92 -3.32 -19.69 10.81
CA LEU A 92 -2.94 -19.23 9.47
C LEU A 92 -1.43 -19.28 9.27
N TYR A 93 -0.67 -18.63 10.16
CA TYR A 93 0.78 -18.58 10.02
C TYR A 93 1.47 -19.92 10.32
N GLY A 94 0.85 -20.77 11.15
CA GLY A 94 1.29 -22.15 11.35
C GLY A 94 1.19 -23.00 10.08
N GLU A 95 0.11 -22.85 9.30
CA GLU A 95 -0.02 -23.50 8.00
C GLU A 95 0.93 -22.91 6.96
N LEU A 96 1.03 -21.57 6.89
CA LEU A 96 1.93 -20.89 5.94
C LEU A 96 3.41 -21.22 6.18
N ALA A 97 3.80 -21.53 7.41
CA ALA A 97 5.17 -21.97 7.72
C ALA A 97 5.51 -23.35 7.12
N LYS A 98 4.50 -24.18 6.84
CA LYS A 98 4.70 -25.50 6.23
C LYS A 98 4.83 -25.42 4.70
N GLY A 99 4.25 -24.39 4.09
CA GLY A 99 4.29 -24.18 2.66
C GLY A 99 3.31 -23.12 2.19
N GLN A 100 3.30 -22.89 0.88
CA GLN A 100 2.40 -21.93 0.23
C GLN A 100 1.73 -22.57 -0.98
N SER A 101 0.49 -22.19 -1.25
CA SER A 101 -0.27 -22.61 -2.43
C SER A 101 -1.14 -21.45 -2.96
N PRO A 102 -0.52 -20.33 -3.36
CA PRO A 102 -1.25 -19.15 -3.83
C PRO A 102 -2.05 -19.47 -5.09
N LYS A 103 -3.24 -18.87 -5.21
CA LYS A 103 -4.12 -19.03 -6.38
C LYS A 103 -3.82 -18.01 -7.47
N PHE A 104 -3.16 -16.91 -7.11
CA PHE A 104 -2.84 -15.81 -7.99
C PHE A 104 -1.32 -15.63 -8.11
N MET A 105 -0.84 -15.38 -9.32
CA MET A 105 0.39 -14.66 -9.57
C MET A 105 0.05 -13.22 -9.94
N VAL A 106 0.71 -12.25 -9.32
CA VAL A 106 0.42 -10.83 -9.55
C VAL A 106 1.69 -10.10 -9.99
N PHE A 107 1.63 -9.48 -11.15
CA PHE A 107 2.61 -8.48 -11.59
C PHE A 107 2.05 -7.08 -11.32
N ALA A 108 2.77 -6.28 -10.53
CA ALA A 108 2.36 -4.93 -10.19
C ALA A 108 3.52 -3.94 -10.19
N CYS A 109 3.22 -2.64 -10.21
CA CYS A 109 4.26 -1.63 -10.29
C CYS A 109 4.99 -1.52 -8.93
N SER A 110 6.28 -1.20 -8.96
CA SER A 110 7.06 -0.88 -7.76
C SER A 110 6.65 0.44 -7.08
N ASP A 111 5.74 1.20 -7.70
CA ASP A 111 5.20 2.45 -7.15
C ASP A 111 4.64 2.25 -5.72
N SER A 112 5.08 3.09 -4.78
CA SER A 112 4.80 2.93 -3.35
C SER A 112 3.33 3.14 -2.98
N ARG A 113 2.53 3.74 -3.87
CA ARG A 113 1.11 4.05 -3.64
C ARG A 113 0.20 2.85 -3.91
N VAL A 114 0.67 1.86 -4.67
CA VAL A 114 -0.16 0.79 -5.24
C VAL A 114 0.30 -0.61 -4.82
N CYS A 115 0.41 -0.84 -3.52
CA CYS A 115 0.69 -2.18 -2.99
C CYS A 115 -0.50 -3.12 -3.28
N PRO A 116 -0.34 -4.21 -4.06
CA PRO A 116 -1.46 -5.10 -4.41
C PRO A 116 -2.10 -5.76 -3.19
N SER A 117 -1.31 -6.12 -2.18
CA SER A 117 -1.82 -6.66 -0.92
C SER A 117 -2.81 -5.72 -0.23
N HIS A 118 -2.62 -4.41 -0.39
CA HIS A 118 -3.48 -3.42 0.23
C HIS A 118 -4.71 -3.11 -0.63
N ILE A 119 -4.51 -2.91 -1.94
CA ILE A 119 -5.58 -2.53 -2.86
C ILE A 119 -6.61 -3.65 -3.06
N LEU A 120 -6.14 -4.89 -3.13
CA LEU A 120 -6.99 -6.06 -3.40
C LEU A 120 -7.27 -6.89 -2.13
N ASP A 121 -6.85 -6.39 -0.95
CA ASP A 121 -6.99 -7.07 0.34
C ASP A 121 -6.48 -8.52 0.35
N PHE A 122 -5.40 -8.80 -0.39
CA PHE A 122 -4.80 -10.13 -0.37
C PHE A 122 -4.22 -10.44 1.00
N GLN A 123 -4.65 -11.56 1.55
CA GLN A 123 -4.10 -12.16 2.75
C GLN A 123 -2.77 -12.87 2.45
N PRO A 124 -1.93 -13.08 3.47
CA PRO A 124 -0.69 -13.85 3.33
C PRO A 124 -0.96 -15.25 2.75
N GLY A 125 -0.24 -15.60 1.69
CA GLY A 125 -0.37 -16.90 1.01
C GLY A 125 -1.34 -16.92 -0.17
N GLU A 126 -2.12 -15.87 -0.42
CA GLU A 126 -3.09 -15.87 -1.53
C GLU A 126 -2.47 -15.55 -2.90
N ALA A 127 -1.44 -14.70 -2.92
CA ALA A 127 -0.81 -14.21 -4.14
C ALA A 127 0.72 -14.31 -4.12
N PHE A 128 1.29 -14.85 -5.19
CA PHE A 128 2.72 -14.81 -5.48
C PHE A 128 3.04 -13.55 -6.30
N MET A 129 3.82 -12.62 -5.74
CA MET A 129 3.94 -11.27 -6.27
C MET A 129 5.28 -11.01 -6.96
N VAL A 130 5.22 -10.38 -8.14
CA VAL A 130 6.36 -9.78 -8.84
C VAL A 130 6.10 -8.28 -8.95
N ARG A 131 7.05 -7.46 -8.50
CA ARG A 131 6.96 -6.00 -8.60
C ARG A 131 8.15 -5.44 -9.34
N ASN A 132 7.89 -4.69 -10.41
CA ASN A 132 8.91 -4.00 -11.20
C ASN A 132 8.38 -2.66 -11.72
N ILE A 133 9.26 -1.88 -12.35
CA ILE A 133 8.89 -0.57 -12.91
C ILE A 133 7.87 -0.79 -14.02
N ALA A 134 6.73 -0.11 -13.92
CA ALA A 134 5.62 -0.20 -14.88
C ALA A 134 5.05 -1.61 -15.07
N ASN A 135 5.16 -2.50 -14.06
CA ASN A 135 4.49 -3.81 -14.04
C ASN A 135 4.68 -4.61 -15.34
N MET A 136 5.88 -4.55 -15.91
CA MET A 136 6.20 -5.09 -17.22
C MET A 136 6.39 -6.60 -17.16
N VAL A 137 5.82 -7.29 -18.14
CA VAL A 137 6.08 -8.70 -18.41
C VAL A 137 6.86 -8.77 -19.72
N PRO A 138 8.19 -8.96 -19.67
CA PRO A 138 8.99 -9.03 -20.88
C PRO A 138 8.70 -10.32 -21.66
N PRO A 139 8.99 -10.35 -22.98
CA PRO A 139 8.94 -11.59 -23.75
C PRO A 139 9.94 -12.62 -23.19
N TYR A 140 9.73 -13.88 -23.55
CA TYR A 140 10.61 -14.94 -23.12
C TYR A 140 12.05 -14.74 -23.66
N ASP A 141 13.01 -14.57 -22.76
CA ASP A 141 14.44 -14.55 -23.07
C ASP A 141 15.22 -15.11 -21.87
N LYS A 142 15.87 -16.27 -22.06
CA LYS A 142 16.65 -16.95 -21.01
C LYS A 142 17.84 -16.14 -20.52
N THR A 143 18.33 -15.19 -21.31
CA THR A 143 19.55 -14.42 -21.03
C THR A 143 19.24 -13.03 -20.51
N LYS A 144 18.25 -12.33 -21.10
CA LYS A 144 17.93 -10.93 -20.75
C LYS A 144 16.93 -10.80 -19.61
N TYR A 145 15.97 -11.71 -19.52
CA TYR A 145 14.80 -11.57 -18.63
C TYR A 145 14.61 -12.78 -17.70
N SER A 146 15.72 -13.37 -17.28
CA SER A 146 15.75 -14.56 -16.43
C SER A 146 14.96 -14.38 -15.12
N GLY A 147 14.94 -13.19 -14.53
CA GLY A 147 14.16 -12.91 -13.31
C GLY A 147 12.65 -13.07 -13.50
N ALA A 148 12.07 -12.41 -14.51
CA ALA A 148 10.64 -12.53 -14.80
C ALA A 148 10.28 -13.94 -15.29
N GLY A 149 11.13 -14.54 -16.14
CA GLY A 149 10.96 -15.89 -16.62
C GLY A 149 10.94 -16.93 -15.50
N ALA A 150 11.90 -16.87 -14.58
CA ALA A 150 11.98 -17.76 -13.42
C ALA A 150 10.78 -17.60 -12.48
N ALA A 151 10.31 -16.37 -12.25
CA ALA A 151 9.13 -16.13 -11.41
C ALA A 151 7.86 -16.73 -12.03
N ILE A 152 7.66 -16.58 -13.34
CA ILE A 152 6.52 -17.17 -14.06
C ILE A 152 6.62 -18.69 -14.05
N GLU A 153 7.79 -19.24 -14.37
CA GLU A 153 8.04 -20.68 -14.37
C GLU A 153 7.75 -21.29 -12.98
N TYR A 154 8.23 -20.66 -11.92
CA TYR A 154 7.98 -21.12 -10.55
C TYR A 154 6.49 -21.05 -10.18
N ALA A 155 5.82 -19.93 -10.47
CA ALA A 155 4.41 -19.78 -10.17
C ALA A 155 3.54 -20.82 -10.90
N VAL A 156 3.79 -21.04 -12.19
CA VAL A 156 2.97 -21.92 -13.05
C VAL A 156 3.32 -23.39 -12.84
N LEU A 157 4.60 -23.75 -12.88
CA LEU A 157 5.03 -25.16 -12.86
C LEU A 157 5.18 -25.73 -11.45
N HIS A 158 5.50 -24.90 -10.45
CA HIS A 158 5.74 -25.38 -9.09
C HIS A 158 4.61 -25.02 -8.13
N LEU A 159 4.18 -23.76 -8.09
CA LEU A 159 3.10 -23.32 -7.19
C LEU A 159 1.69 -23.63 -7.72
N LYS A 160 1.56 -23.94 -9.02
CA LYS A 160 0.29 -24.25 -9.70
C LYS A 160 -0.76 -23.15 -9.53
N VAL A 161 -0.34 -21.89 -9.66
CA VAL A 161 -1.26 -20.75 -9.65
C VAL A 161 -2.32 -20.92 -10.73
N GLU A 162 -3.55 -20.53 -10.42
CA GLU A 162 -4.69 -20.67 -11.34
C GLU A 162 -4.86 -19.42 -12.21
N ASN A 163 -4.37 -18.28 -11.73
CA ASN A 163 -4.57 -16.98 -12.35
C ASN A 163 -3.25 -16.20 -12.40
N ILE A 164 -2.96 -15.57 -13.53
CA ILE A 164 -1.90 -14.56 -13.65
C ILE A 164 -2.58 -13.22 -13.93
N VAL A 165 -2.38 -12.26 -13.03
CA VAL A 165 -2.97 -10.92 -13.11
C VAL A 165 -1.86 -9.92 -13.27
N VAL A 166 -2.00 -9.02 -14.23
CA VAL A 166 -1.04 -7.94 -14.44
C VAL A 166 -1.76 -6.60 -14.27
N ILE A 167 -1.31 -5.84 -13.27
CA ILE A 167 -2.02 -4.68 -12.73
C ILE A 167 -1.25 -3.41 -13.09
N GLY A 168 -1.75 -2.67 -14.08
CA GLY A 168 -1.35 -1.28 -14.31
C GLY A 168 -1.91 -0.33 -13.24
N HIS A 169 -1.49 0.94 -13.25
CA HIS A 169 -2.08 1.96 -12.37
C HIS A 169 -2.04 3.36 -13.01
N SER A 170 -2.88 4.25 -12.50
CA SER A 170 -2.93 5.65 -12.91
C SER A 170 -1.63 6.39 -12.57
N CYS A 171 -1.26 7.38 -13.39
CA CYS A 171 -0.08 8.24 -13.18
C CYS A 171 1.23 7.46 -12.96
N CYS A 172 1.43 6.35 -13.69
CA CYS A 172 2.63 5.54 -13.59
C CYS A 172 3.86 6.29 -14.13
N GLY A 173 4.87 6.48 -13.27
CA GLY A 173 6.13 7.15 -13.65
C GLY A 173 6.91 6.43 -14.74
N GLY A 174 6.92 5.08 -14.72
CA GLY A 174 7.60 4.29 -15.75
C GLY A 174 6.93 4.41 -17.12
N ILE A 175 5.59 4.38 -17.18
CA ILE A 175 4.84 4.62 -18.42
C ILE A 175 5.02 6.05 -18.90
N LYS A 176 4.97 7.04 -18.00
CA LYS A 176 5.24 8.44 -18.35
C LYS A 176 6.64 8.61 -18.96
N GLY A 177 7.65 7.96 -18.38
CA GLY A 177 9.00 7.93 -18.91
C GLY A 177 9.05 7.31 -20.30
N LEU A 178 8.43 6.15 -20.50
CA LEU A 178 8.35 5.48 -21.81
C LEU A 178 7.72 6.40 -22.88
N MET A 179 6.62 7.09 -22.54
CA MET A 179 5.92 7.99 -23.47
C MET A 179 6.70 9.26 -23.80
N SER A 180 7.75 9.58 -23.04
CA SER A 180 8.63 10.72 -23.32
C SER A 180 9.79 10.39 -24.27
N ILE A 181 10.03 9.10 -24.56
CA ILE A 181 11.08 8.67 -25.47
C ILE A 181 10.59 8.85 -26.91
N PRO A 182 11.36 9.52 -27.79
CA PRO A 182 11.00 9.69 -29.20
C PRO A 182 10.71 8.35 -29.89
N ASP A 183 9.76 8.36 -30.83
CA ASP A 183 9.45 7.22 -31.69
C ASP A 183 10.12 7.36 -33.06
N ASP A 184 11.45 7.30 -33.05
CA ASP A 184 12.28 7.46 -34.24
C ASP A 184 12.78 6.11 -34.80
N GLY A 185 12.28 4.99 -34.25
CA GLY A 185 12.68 3.64 -34.64
C GLY A 185 14.10 3.22 -34.23
N THR A 186 14.86 4.09 -33.54
CA THR A 186 16.24 3.79 -33.11
C THR A 186 16.27 2.92 -31.85
N THR A 187 15.18 2.94 -31.07
CA THR A 187 15.08 2.22 -29.81
C THR A 187 14.15 1.02 -29.95
N ALA A 188 14.68 -0.19 -29.78
CA ALA A 188 13.88 -1.41 -29.79
C ALA A 188 12.93 -1.42 -28.56
N ARG A 189 11.62 -1.31 -28.79
CA ARG A 189 10.59 -1.38 -27.75
C ARG A 189 10.07 -2.81 -27.61
N GLN A 190 10.62 -3.55 -26.64
CA GLN A 190 10.09 -4.86 -26.27
C GLN A 190 9.23 -4.71 -25.01
N VAL A 191 8.05 -4.11 -25.17
CA VAL A 191 7.06 -4.00 -24.09
C VAL A 191 5.79 -4.70 -24.53
N LEU A 192 5.49 -5.86 -23.93
CA LEU A 192 4.17 -6.46 -24.07
C LEU A 192 3.21 -5.68 -23.17
N TYR A 193 2.21 -5.05 -23.80
CA TYR A 193 1.19 -4.25 -23.13
C TYR A 193 0.46 -5.08 -22.07
N VAL A 194 0.41 -4.53 -20.87
CA VAL A 194 -0.35 -5.05 -19.74
C VAL A 194 -1.64 -4.27 -19.61
N ALA A 195 -2.73 -4.98 -19.34
CA ALA A 195 -4.02 -4.41 -19.01
C ALA A 195 -3.93 -3.42 -17.83
N ILE A 196 -4.36 -2.19 -18.07
CA ILE A 196 -4.48 -1.14 -17.06
C ILE A 196 -5.73 -1.45 -16.23
N ALA A 197 -5.56 -2.04 -15.04
CA ALA A 197 -6.59 -1.95 -14.02
C ALA A 197 -6.41 -0.59 -13.33
N CYS A 198 -7.07 0.46 -13.85
CA CYS A 198 -7.12 1.75 -13.17
C CYS A 198 -7.82 1.57 -11.83
N VAL A 199 -7.02 1.54 -10.76
CA VAL A 199 -7.50 1.96 -9.44
C VAL A 199 -7.46 3.49 -9.51
N SER A 200 -8.63 4.07 -9.81
CA SER A 200 -8.85 5.51 -9.90
C SER A 200 -8.57 6.19 -8.57
#